data_AF-A0A0B4D0D9-F1
#
_entry.id   AF-A0A0B4D0D9-F1
#
_cell.length_a   1.000
_cell.length_b   1.000
_cell.length_c   1.000
_cell.angle_alpha   90.00
_cell.angle_beta   90.00
_cell.angle_gamma   90.00
#
_symmetry.space_group_name_H-M   'P 1'
#
loop_
_entity.id
_entity.type
_entity.pdbx_description
1 polymer ?
#
loop_
_entity_poly.entity_id
_entity_poly.type
_entity_poly.pdbx_seq_one_letter_code
_entity_poly.pdbx_strand_id
1 'polypeptide(L)'
;MMMAQTETLEDISIYPYYRGVPLEVDAVAQARRGSYVSGFIAGQSYYTLDLIEPLAAHDLHVGATYTCTAIGPDKRPLKTHWLFCTALAPSPKFGISKHWSNPNSFFAVLPDMDTILVHLEELTDIVAVFPSAAGSTSLSQAQIGRTGWLVMTRIGCPHMIGILVKAPILPSGITQGSRDIVLSARSVRTTQSISLDALTCISTSDEALFLRLDD
;
A
#
# COMPACT_ATOMS: atom_id res chain seq x y z
N MET A 1 -8.54 -5.35 -6.60
CA MET A 1 -7.59 -5.12 -7.71
C MET A 1 -6.51 -4.18 -7.21
N MET A 2 -5.30 -4.71 -7.05
CA MET A 2 -4.11 -3.91 -6.76
C MET A 2 -3.62 -3.38 -8.10
N MET A 3 -3.74 -2.07 -8.32
CA MET A 3 -3.16 -1.40 -9.48
C MET A 3 -2.11 -0.44 -8.97
N ALA A 4 -0.92 -0.53 -9.53
CA ALA A 4 0.14 0.44 -9.33
C ALA A 4 0.65 0.85 -10.71
N GLN A 5 0.74 2.16 -10.94
CA GLN A 5 1.33 2.75 -12.11
C GLN A 5 2.55 3.53 -11.66
N THR A 6 3.70 3.18 -12.23
CA THR A 6 4.98 3.85 -11.98
C THR A 6 5.31 4.73 -13.17
N GLU A 7 5.63 5.99 -12.89
CA GLU A 7 6.03 6.98 -13.87
C GLU A 7 7.37 7.57 -13.48
N THR A 8 8.21 7.84 -14.48
CA THR A 8 9.40 8.65 -14.27
C THR A 8 9.02 10.11 -14.45
N LEU A 9 9.32 10.94 -13.46
CA LEU A 9 9.20 12.38 -13.52
C LEU A 9 10.58 13.02 -13.73
N GLU A 10 10.61 14.17 -14.39
CA GLU A 10 11.81 14.98 -14.64
C GLU A 10 11.64 16.39 -14.06
N ASP A 11 12.75 17.11 -13.85
CA ASP A 11 12.78 18.51 -13.39
C ASP A 11 11.86 18.79 -12.19
N ILE A 12 12.07 18.00 -11.12
CA ILE A 12 11.24 18.00 -9.94
C ILE A 12 11.63 19.17 -9.03
N SER A 13 10.62 19.92 -8.57
CA SER A 13 10.74 20.92 -7.52
C SER A 13 9.70 20.70 -6.43
N ILE A 14 10.16 20.70 -5.18
CA ILE A 14 9.36 20.46 -3.97
C ILE A 14 9.23 21.75 -3.19
N TYR A 15 8.00 22.08 -2.79
CA TYR A 15 7.67 23.30 -2.07
C TYR A 15 6.94 22.97 -0.76
N PRO A 16 7.18 23.71 0.33
CA PRO A 16 6.38 23.57 1.55
C PRO A 16 4.90 23.78 1.26
N TYR A 17 4.03 22.98 1.86
CA TYR A 17 2.58 23.14 1.71
C TYR A 17 1.96 23.78 2.95
N TYR A 18 1.35 24.95 2.76
CA TYR A 18 0.57 25.64 3.78
C TYR A 18 -0.91 25.63 3.39
N ARG A 19 -1.74 24.99 4.21
CA ARG A 19 -3.17 24.85 3.92
C ARG A 19 -3.88 26.20 3.94
N GLY A 20 -4.50 26.57 2.82
CA GLY A 20 -5.37 27.74 2.74
C GLY A 20 -4.64 29.09 2.69
N VAL A 21 -3.33 29.10 2.47
CA VAL A 21 -2.54 30.33 2.38
C VAL A 21 -1.85 30.42 1.01
N PRO A 22 -2.13 31.45 0.19
CA PRO A 22 -1.38 31.70 -1.02
C PRO A 22 -0.05 32.36 -0.63
N LEU A 23 1.04 31.58 -0.65
CA LEU A 23 2.39 32.05 -0.37
C LEU A 23 3.28 31.76 -1.57
N GLU A 24 4.13 32.72 -1.90
CA GLU A 24 5.28 32.50 -2.75
C GLU A 24 6.40 31.95 -1.86
N VAL A 25 6.87 30.76 -2.19
CA VAL A 25 7.91 30.05 -1.43
C VAL A 25 8.90 29.45 -2.40
N ASP A 26 10.17 29.49 -2.04
CA ASP A 26 11.23 28.84 -2.80
C ASP A 26 11.13 27.32 -2.68
N ALA A 27 11.69 26.62 -3.67
CA ALA A 27 11.77 25.16 -3.65
C ALA A 27 12.76 24.71 -2.56
N VAL A 28 12.29 23.90 -1.62
CA VAL A 28 13.11 23.32 -0.55
C VAL A 28 13.87 22.07 -1.00
N ALA A 29 13.41 21.43 -2.07
CA ALA A 29 14.17 20.37 -2.72
C ALA A 29 13.97 20.35 -4.22
N GLN A 30 15.00 19.89 -4.93
CA GLN A 30 15.00 19.73 -6.38
C GLN A 30 15.69 18.43 -6.76
N ALA A 31 15.20 17.78 -7.82
CA ALA A 31 15.81 16.58 -8.37
C ALA A 31 15.68 16.57 -9.89
N ARG A 32 16.66 16.01 -10.58
CA ARG A 32 16.58 15.83 -12.05
C ARG A 32 15.52 14.82 -12.44
N ARG A 33 15.35 13.81 -11.60
CA ARG A 33 14.50 12.68 -11.87
C ARG A 33 13.79 12.21 -10.59
N GLY A 34 12.69 11.51 -10.74
CA GLY A 34 12.05 10.82 -9.63
C GLY A 34 11.17 9.68 -10.11
N SER A 35 10.89 8.76 -9.18
CA SER A 35 9.93 7.68 -9.37
C SER A 35 8.63 8.05 -8.69
N TYR A 36 7.59 8.29 -9.47
CA TYR A 36 6.24 8.54 -8.98
C TYR A 36 5.40 7.30 -9.13
N VAL A 37 4.85 6.79 -8.03
CA VAL A 37 3.97 5.63 -8.04
C VAL A 37 2.60 6.09 -7.58
N SER A 38 1.58 5.76 -8.36
CA SER A 38 0.18 5.90 -7.96
C SER A 38 -0.46 4.53 -7.92
N GLY A 39 -1.33 4.29 -6.96
CA GLY A 39 -2.02 3.02 -6.90
C GLY A 39 -3.29 3.01 -6.08
N PHE A 40 -3.94 1.86 -6.12
CA PHE A 40 -5.18 1.60 -5.41
C PHE A 40 -5.20 0.19 -4.85
N ILE A 41 -5.60 0.07 -3.59
CA ILE A 41 -5.82 -1.21 -2.92
C ILE A 41 -6.89 -1.05 -1.86
N ALA A 42 -7.86 -1.96 -1.82
CA ALA A 42 -8.83 -2.06 -0.72
C ALA A 42 -9.51 -0.73 -0.32
N GLY A 43 -9.95 0.08 -1.29
CA GLY A 43 -10.62 1.36 -1.02
C GLY A 43 -9.68 2.54 -0.70
N GLN A 44 -8.36 2.31 -0.68
CA GLN A 44 -7.32 3.31 -0.47
C GLN A 44 -6.64 3.63 -1.80
N SER A 45 -6.58 4.92 -2.16
CA SER A 45 -5.58 5.40 -3.13
C SER A 45 -4.30 5.76 -2.41
N TYR A 46 -3.16 5.54 -3.04
CA TYR A 46 -1.87 5.98 -2.52
C TYR A 46 -1.00 6.55 -3.63
N TYR A 47 -0.11 7.45 -3.23
CA TYR A 47 0.84 8.10 -4.10
C TYR A 47 2.16 8.22 -3.37
N THR A 48 3.25 7.88 -4.04
CA THR A 48 4.61 8.01 -3.51
C THR A 48 5.52 8.66 -4.53
N LEU A 49 6.49 9.43 -4.04
CA LEU A 49 7.52 10.05 -4.86
C LEU A 49 8.88 9.77 -4.22
N ASP A 50 9.77 9.15 -4.98
CA ASP A 50 11.18 9.00 -4.62
C ASP A 50 12.03 9.92 -5.51
N LEU A 51 12.85 10.77 -4.90
CA LEU A 51 13.72 11.67 -5.64
C LEU A 51 15.01 10.95 -6.03
N ILE A 52 15.21 10.78 -7.33
CA ILE A 52 16.39 10.15 -7.92
C ILE A 52 17.33 11.27 -8.35
N GLU A 53 18.57 11.25 -7.87
CA GLU A 53 19.55 12.33 -8.11
C GLU A 53 19.06 13.70 -7.57
N PRO A 54 18.90 13.84 -6.24
CA PRO A 54 18.59 15.12 -5.63
C PRO A 54 19.73 16.12 -5.93
N LEU A 55 19.36 17.27 -6.48
CA LEU A 55 20.26 18.38 -6.78
C LEU A 55 20.48 19.25 -5.55
N ALA A 56 19.41 19.49 -4.80
CA ALA A 56 19.41 20.23 -3.56
C ALA A 56 18.28 19.72 -2.68
N ALA A 57 18.52 19.57 -1.39
CA ALA A 57 17.50 19.30 -0.39
C ALA A 57 17.92 20.01 0.89
N HIS A 58 17.17 21.05 1.26
CA HIS A 58 17.33 21.78 2.51
C HIS A 58 15.97 21.84 3.21
N ASP A 59 15.96 21.86 4.55
CA ASP A 59 14.76 22.08 5.36
C ASP A 59 13.58 21.10 5.08
N LEU A 60 13.90 19.90 4.59
CA LEU A 60 12.95 18.79 4.55
C LEU A 60 12.84 18.16 5.94
N HIS A 61 11.60 18.02 6.42
CA HIS A 61 11.29 17.43 7.71
C HIS A 61 10.34 16.25 7.51
N VAL A 62 10.72 15.09 8.03
CA VAL A 62 9.86 13.91 8.05
C VAL A 62 8.56 14.24 8.79
N GLY A 63 7.42 13.87 8.19
CA GLY A 63 6.09 14.15 8.69
C GLY A 63 5.50 15.49 8.24
N ALA A 64 6.29 16.40 7.67
CA ALA A 64 5.77 17.65 7.12
C ALA A 64 5.17 17.44 5.71
N THR A 65 4.28 18.34 5.30
CA THR A 65 3.58 18.29 4.02
C THR A 65 4.20 19.23 2.98
N TYR A 66 4.32 18.73 1.75
CA TYR A 66 4.94 19.42 0.62
C TYR A 66 4.09 19.28 -0.64
N THR A 67 4.28 20.14 -1.62
CA THR A 67 3.74 19.99 -2.97
C THR A 67 4.88 19.80 -3.96
N CYS A 68 4.58 19.18 -5.10
CA CYS A 68 5.56 18.91 -6.14
C CYS A 68 5.08 19.47 -7.48
N THR A 69 6.00 20.10 -8.20
CA THR A 69 5.87 20.34 -9.65
C THR A 69 6.95 19.53 -10.37
N ALA A 70 6.61 18.94 -11.50
CA ALA A 70 7.55 18.16 -12.31
C ALA A 70 7.14 18.18 -13.78
N ILE A 71 7.95 17.59 -14.64
CA ILE A 71 7.61 17.25 -16.02
C ILE A 71 7.25 15.76 -16.08
N GLY A 72 6.04 15.47 -16.55
CA GLY A 72 5.55 14.12 -16.75
C GLY A 72 6.19 13.42 -17.96
N PRO A 73 5.95 12.11 -18.13
CA PRO A 73 6.50 11.34 -19.26
C PRO A 73 6.03 11.84 -20.64
N ASP A 74 4.88 12.52 -20.71
CA ASP A 74 4.35 13.15 -21.92
C ASP A 74 4.90 14.57 -22.16
N LYS A 75 5.94 14.97 -21.41
CA LYS A 75 6.57 16.30 -21.42
C LYS A 75 5.63 17.44 -21.02
N ARG A 76 4.50 17.14 -20.38
CA ARG A 76 3.62 18.16 -19.83
C ARG A 76 3.97 18.49 -18.37
N PRO A 77 3.78 19.75 -17.95
CA PRO A 77 3.87 20.10 -16.55
C PRO A 77 2.86 19.32 -15.72
N LEU A 78 3.35 18.68 -14.67
CA LEU A 78 2.60 17.93 -13.70
C LEU A 78 2.67 18.65 -12.35
N LYS A 79 1.52 18.78 -11.69
CA LYS A 79 1.44 19.23 -10.30
C LYS A 79 0.78 18.15 -9.49
N THR A 80 1.48 17.61 -8.49
CA THR A 80 0.88 16.63 -7.59
C THR A 80 0.07 17.35 -6.51
N HIS A 81 -0.84 16.61 -5.88
CA HIS A 81 -1.39 16.99 -4.59
C HIS A 81 -0.28 17.04 -3.52
N TRP A 82 -0.61 17.51 -2.31
CA TRP A 82 0.35 17.55 -1.22
C TRP A 82 0.74 16.13 -0.76
N LEU A 83 2.01 15.93 -0.44
CA LEU A 83 2.59 14.67 0.00
C LEU A 83 3.29 14.88 1.36
N PHE A 84 3.32 13.86 2.22
CA PHE A 84 4.14 13.89 3.42
C PHE A 84 5.58 13.50 3.08
N CYS A 85 6.59 14.18 3.62
CA CYS A 85 7.95 13.65 3.59
C CYS A 85 8.03 12.46 4.55
N THR A 86 8.40 11.29 4.04
CA THR A 86 8.40 10.03 4.78
C THR A 86 9.82 9.62 5.17
N ALA A 87 10.81 9.86 4.32
CA ALA A 87 12.21 9.60 4.60
C ALA A 87 13.13 10.66 3.98
N LEU A 88 14.34 10.81 4.53
CA LEU A 88 15.38 11.72 4.01
C LEU A 88 16.59 10.97 3.42
N ALA A 89 16.82 9.73 3.86
CA ALA A 89 17.98 8.92 3.47
C ALA A 89 17.50 7.55 2.98
N PRO A 90 18.19 6.94 1.99
CA PRO A 90 19.33 7.47 1.23
C PRO A 90 18.95 8.59 0.24
N SER A 91 17.67 8.72 -0.08
CA SER A 91 17.07 9.79 -0.87
C SER A 91 15.82 10.31 -0.16
N PRO A 92 15.42 11.57 -0.40
CA PRO A 92 14.14 12.07 0.06
C PRO A 92 12.97 11.31 -0.57
N LYS A 93 12.09 10.80 0.27
CA LYS A 93 10.88 10.08 -0.12
C LYS A 93 9.66 10.79 0.41
N PHE A 94 8.59 10.73 -0.36
CA PHE A 94 7.31 11.31 -0.03
C PHE A 94 6.19 10.31 -0.26
N GLY A 95 5.12 10.42 0.51
CA GLY A 95 3.98 9.53 0.37
C GLY A 95 2.71 10.03 1.05
N ILE A 96 1.59 9.74 0.41
CA ILE A 96 0.26 9.96 1.00
C ILE A 96 -0.69 8.84 0.56
N SER A 97 -1.66 8.55 1.42
CA SER A 97 -2.78 7.67 1.14
C SER A 97 -4.08 8.32 1.54
N LYS A 98 -5.16 7.96 0.84
CA LYS A 98 -6.50 8.50 1.02
C LYS A 98 -7.51 7.37 0.98
N HIS A 99 -8.36 7.31 2.01
CA HIS A 99 -9.49 6.40 2.03
C HIS A 99 -10.68 7.00 1.29
N TRP A 100 -11.30 6.23 0.38
CA TRP A 100 -12.39 6.75 -0.44
C TRP A 100 -13.71 6.91 0.32
N SER A 101 -13.95 6.12 1.38
CA SER A 101 -15.15 6.31 2.21
C SER A 101 -15.05 7.53 3.14
N ASN A 102 -13.83 8.02 3.38
CA ASN A 102 -13.60 9.20 4.22
C ASN A 102 -12.70 10.20 3.47
N PRO A 103 -13.28 11.03 2.59
CA PRO A 103 -12.53 11.85 1.65
C PRO A 103 -11.67 12.95 2.31
N ASN A 104 -11.89 13.22 3.60
CA ASN A 104 -11.12 14.19 4.38
C ASN A 104 -9.94 13.57 5.13
N SER A 105 -9.80 12.24 5.08
CA SER A 105 -8.75 11.50 5.79
C SER A 105 -7.59 11.19 4.85
N PHE A 106 -6.44 11.80 5.17
CA PHE A 106 -5.18 11.61 4.48
C PHE A 106 -4.14 11.12 5.48
N PHE A 107 -3.34 10.15 5.07
CA PHE A 107 -2.34 9.53 5.94
C PHE A 107 -1.01 9.45 5.21
N ALA A 108 0.09 9.71 5.93
CA ALA A 108 1.42 9.45 5.43
C ALA A 108 1.58 7.95 5.13
N VAL A 109 2.24 7.61 4.02
CA VAL A 109 2.64 6.23 3.75
C VAL A 109 3.82 5.89 4.65
N LEU A 110 3.83 4.70 5.26
CA LEU A 110 4.95 4.30 6.11
C LEU A 110 6.27 4.33 5.32
N PRO A 111 7.35 4.87 5.90
CA PRO A 111 8.59 5.07 5.18
C PRO A 111 9.31 3.77 4.81
N ASP A 112 10.16 3.90 3.79
CA ASP A 112 11.40 3.14 3.64
C ASP A 112 11.37 1.65 3.27
N MET A 113 10.39 1.16 2.47
CA MET A 113 10.59 -0.07 1.67
C MET A 113 9.76 -0.09 0.39
N ASP A 114 10.16 -0.96 -0.54
CA ASP A 114 9.76 -1.00 -1.95
C ASP A 114 8.34 -1.55 -2.20
N THR A 115 7.67 -2.06 -1.15
CA THR A 115 6.37 -2.73 -1.26
C THR A 115 5.33 -2.07 -0.37
N ILE A 116 4.07 -1.99 -0.83
CA ILE A 116 2.95 -1.46 -0.03
C ILE A 116 2.51 -2.36 1.13
N LEU A 117 3.02 -3.59 1.16
CA LEU A 117 2.84 -4.55 2.24
C LEU A 117 4.11 -4.59 3.10
N VAL A 118 3.93 -4.69 4.40
CA VAL A 118 4.97 -5.07 5.36
C VAL A 118 4.82 -6.56 5.63
N HIS A 119 5.88 -7.33 5.43
CA HIS A 119 5.95 -8.72 5.84
C HIS A 119 6.30 -8.79 7.33
N LEU A 120 5.36 -9.28 8.14
CA LEU A 120 5.49 -9.32 9.60
C LEU A 120 6.06 -10.65 10.10
N GLU A 121 5.59 -11.75 9.53
CA GLU A 121 5.96 -13.11 9.95
C GLU A 121 5.76 -14.09 8.78
N GLU A 122 6.72 -14.99 8.58
CA GLU A 122 6.59 -16.04 7.57
C GLU A 122 5.64 -17.14 8.06
N LEU A 123 4.78 -17.62 7.16
CA LEU A 123 3.73 -18.58 7.45
C LEU A 123 3.86 -19.84 6.61
N THR A 124 3.49 -20.98 7.19
CA THR A 124 3.33 -22.27 6.53
C THR A 124 1.93 -22.84 6.77
N ASP A 125 1.55 -23.85 5.99
CA ASP A 125 0.31 -24.62 6.16
C ASP A 125 -0.94 -23.74 6.21
N ILE A 126 -1.15 -22.96 5.14
CA ILE A 126 -2.21 -21.96 5.07
C ILE A 126 -3.52 -22.62 4.62
N VAL A 127 -4.51 -22.56 5.50
CA VAL A 127 -5.82 -23.16 5.34
C VAL A 127 -6.89 -22.09 5.40
N ALA A 128 -7.82 -22.12 4.44
CA ALA A 128 -8.96 -21.24 4.37
C ALA A 128 -10.23 -21.97 4.79
N VAL A 129 -11.06 -21.26 5.55
CA VAL A 129 -12.47 -21.59 5.79
C VAL A 129 -13.30 -20.46 5.19
N PHE A 130 -14.27 -20.80 4.34
CA PHE A 130 -15.02 -19.82 3.56
C PHE A 130 -16.48 -20.29 3.32
N PRO A 131 -17.42 -19.36 3.07
CA PRO A 131 -18.80 -19.73 2.76
C PRO A 131 -18.90 -20.66 1.55
N SER A 132 -19.69 -21.73 1.67
CA SER A 132 -19.96 -22.63 0.56
C SER A 132 -20.91 -21.98 -0.46
N ALA A 133 -20.66 -22.20 -1.76
CA ALA A 133 -21.57 -21.76 -2.82
C ALA A 133 -22.92 -22.51 -2.82
N ALA A 134 -23.00 -23.66 -2.15
CA ALA A 134 -24.17 -24.52 -2.15
C ALA A 134 -25.16 -24.16 -1.02
N GLY A 135 -25.94 -23.08 -1.22
CA GLY A 135 -27.30 -22.85 -0.68
C GLY A 135 -27.61 -23.13 0.80
N SER A 136 -26.60 -23.28 1.66
CA SER A 136 -26.74 -23.66 3.06
C SER A 136 -25.63 -23.00 3.85
N THR A 137 -25.84 -22.83 5.16
CA THR A 137 -24.89 -22.37 6.18
C THR A 137 -23.63 -23.26 6.33
N SER A 138 -23.25 -23.99 5.28
CA SER A 138 -22.07 -24.85 5.24
C SER A 138 -20.82 -24.02 4.98
N LEU A 139 -19.80 -24.25 5.82
CA LEU A 139 -18.47 -23.74 5.63
C LEU A 139 -17.65 -24.77 4.86
N SER A 140 -16.92 -24.30 3.84
CA SER A 140 -15.92 -25.10 3.14
C SER A 140 -14.55 -24.86 3.74
N GLN A 141 -13.70 -25.89 3.77
CA GLN A 141 -12.31 -25.78 4.19
C GLN A 141 -11.39 -26.26 3.07
N ALA A 142 -10.31 -25.53 2.82
CA ALA A 142 -9.29 -25.93 1.84
C ALA A 142 -7.90 -25.47 2.26
N GLN A 143 -6.88 -26.30 2.00
CA GLN A 143 -5.51 -25.84 2.05
C GLN A 143 -5.22 -25.03 0.79
N ILE A 144 -4.99 -23.72 0.95
CA ILE A 144 -4.86 -22.79 -0.17
C ILE A 144 -3.41 -22.43 -0.48
N GLY A 145 -2.47 -22.77 0.41
CA GLY A 145 -1.05 -22.52 0.18
C GLY A 145 -0.17 -23.25 1.18
N ARG A 146 1.08 -23.49 0.77
CA ARG A 146 2.11 -24.07 1.65
C ARG A 146 2.96 -23.01 2.34
N THR A 147 3.14 -21.86 1.70
CA THR A 147 3.95 -20.76 2.22
C THR A 147 3.26 -19.43 2.00
N GLY A 148 3.59 -18.46 2.84
CA GLY A 148 3.04 -17.12 2.76
C GLY A 148 3.56 -16.23 3.88
N TRP A 149 2.90 -15.11 4.08
CA TRP A 149 3.30 -14.10 5.04
C TRP A 149 2.09 -13.54 5.75
N LEU A 150 2.21 -13.33 7.06
CA LEU A 150 1.38 -12.36 7.77
C LEU A 150 1.82 -10.98 7.30
N VAL A 151 0.88 -10.19 6.83
CA VAL A 151 1.15 -8.88 6.24
C VAL A 151 0.32 -7.77 6.86
N MET A 152 0.84 -6.55 6.76
CA MET A 152 0.12 -5.33 7.09
C MET A 152 0.29 -4.30 5.97
N THR A 153 -0.74 -3.51 5.69
CA THR A 153 -0.63 -2.43 4.71
C THR A 153 0.16 -1.25 5.26
N ARG A 154 0.97 -0.62 4.41
CA ARG A 154 1.70 0.62 4.74
C ARG A 154 0.90 1.89 4.56
N ILE A 155 -0.27 1.73 3.98
CA ILE A 155 -1.19 2.79 3.63
C ILE A 155 -2.45 2.67 4.47
N GLY A 156 -3.17 3.78 4.59
CA GLY A 156 -4.36 3.88 5.43
C GLY A 156 -4.01 3.90 6.92
N CYS A 157 -4.94 4.42 7.72
CA CYS A 157 -4.91 4.30 9.17
C CYS A 157 -6.37 4.07 9.65
N PRO A 158 -6.63 3.05 10.48
CA PRO A 158 -5.69 1.99 10.90
C PRO A 158 -5.16 1.16 9.71
N HIS A 159 -4.04 0.48 9.93
CA HIS A 159 -3.46 -0.38 8.90
C HIS A 159 -4.23 -1.70 8.83
N MET A 160 -4.51 -2.15 7.60
CA MET A 160 -5.15 -3.44 7.38
C MET A 160 -4.14 -4.56 7.57
N ILE A 161 -4.56 -5.62 8.26
CA ILE A 161 -3.75 -6.82 8.49
C ILE A 161 -4.37 -7.98 7.72
N GLY A 162 -3.52 -8.89 7.25
CA GLY A 162 -4.01 -10.09 6.57
C GLY A 162 -2.91 -11.06 6.21
N ILE A 163 -3.17 -11.90 5.20
CA ILE A 163 -2.25 -12.96 4.77
C ILE A 163 -2.03 -12.86 3.27
N LEU A 164 -0.75 -12.88 2.88
CA LEU A 164 -0.31 -13.06 1.50
C LEU A 164 0.09 -14.53 1.32
N VAL A 165 -0.55 -15.21 0.37
CA VAL A 165 -0.31 -16.62 0.05
C VAL A 165 0.49 -16.72 -1.24
N LYS A 166 1.62 -17.41 -1.18
CA LYS A 166 2.48 -17.64 -2.35
C LYS A 166 2.01 -18.86 -3.13
N ALA A 167 1.97 -18.75 -4.46
CA ALA A 167 1.54 -19.82 -5.38
C ALA A 167 0.25 -20.53 -4.90
N PRO A 168 -0.86 -19.76 -4.77
CA PRO A 168 -2.06 -20.24 -4.13
C PRO A 168 -2.81 -21.26 -5.00
N ILE A 169 -3.43 -22.25 -4.36
CA ILE A 169 -4.40 -23.16 -4.98
C ILE A 169 -5.77 -22.76 -4.45
N LEU A 170 -6.42 -21.80 -5.12
CA LEU A 170 -7.69 -21.25 -4.66
C LEU A 170 -8.88 -22.12 -5.12
N PRO A 171 -9.77 -22.53 -4.20
CA PRO A 171 -11.06 -23.12 -4.57
C PRO A 171 -11.90 -22.13 -5.38
N SER A 172 -12.80 -22.64 -6.22
CA SER A 172 -13.70 -21.81 -7.04
C SER A 172 -14.59 -20.85 -6.23
N GLY A 173 -14.84 -21.15 -4.96
CA GLY A 173 -15.59 -20.28 -4.05
C GLY A 173 -14.80 -19.05 -3.56
N ILE A 174 -13.48 -19.02 -3.76
CA ILE A 174 -12.64 -17.88 -3.37
C ILE A 174 -12.26 -17.11 -4.63
N THR A 175 -13.01 -16.04 -4.89
CA THR A 175 -12.73 -15.08 -5.96
C THR A 175 -12.40 -13.71 -5.37
N GLN A 176 -11.82 -12.83 -6.19
CA GLN A 176 -11.56 -11.46 -5.77
C GLN A 176 -12.86 -10.78 -5.29
N GLY A 177 -12.83 -10.20 -4.10
CA GLY A 177 -13.98 -9.59 -3.43
C GLY A 177 -14.75 -10.50 -2.48
N SER A 178 -14.45 -11.81 -2.45
CA SER A 178 -15.04 -12.75 -1.49
C SER A 178 -14.71 -12.33 -0.06
N ARG A 179 -15.72 -12.34 0.82
CA ARG A 179 -15.64 -11.89 2.22
C ARG A 179 -15.85 -13.04 3.20
N ASP A 180 -15.73 -12.74 4.49
CA ASP A 180 -15.97 -13.66 5.59
C ASP A 180 -15.09 -14.92 5.52
N ILE A 181 -13.88 -14.73 4.99
CA ILE A 181 -12.87 -15.79 4.91
C ILE A 181 -12.12 -15.82 6.24
N VAL A 182 -11.97 -17.00 6.81
CA VAL A 182 -11.08 -17.25 7.95
C VAL A 182 -9.86 -17.97 7.41
N LEU A 183 -8.67 -17.41 7.64
CA LEU A 183 -7.41 -18.06 7.32
C LEU A 183 -6.69 -18.46 8.59
N SER A 184 -6.25 -19.72 8.62
CA SER A 184 -5.36 -20.23 9.66
C SER A 184 -4.05 -20.67 9.04
N ALA A 185 -2.94 -20.41 9.73
CA ALA A 185 -1.60 -20.77 9.30
C ALA A 185 -0.72 -21.06 10.51
N ARG A 186 0.50 -21.52 10.27
CA ARG A 186 1.52 -21.72 11.30
C ARG A 186 2.68 -20.77 11.08
N SER A 187 3.10 -20.07 12.14
CA SER A 187 4.32 -19.25 12.10
C SER A 187 5.55 -20.16 11.93
N VAL A 188 6.41 -19.83 10.97
CA VAL A 188 7.65 -20.57 10.75
C VAL A 188 8.59 -20.41 11.95
N ARG A 189 8.68 -19.21 12.51
CA ARG A 189 9.60 -18.91 13.62
C ARG A 189 9.17 -19.51 14.95
N THR A 190 7.88 -19.42 15.28
CA THR A 190 7.37 -19.79 16.61
C THR A 190 6.63 -21.12 16.64
N THR A 191 6.30 -21.68 15.47
CA THR A 191 5.46 -22.87 15.29
C THR A 191 4.02 -22.72 15.82
N GLN A 192 3.64 -21.53 16.29
CA GLN A 192 2.30 -21.24 16.78
C GLN A 192 1.31 -21.11 15.63
N SER A 193 0.07 -21.53 15.89
CA SER A 193 -1.04 -21.30 14.97
C SER A 193 -1.51 -19.85 15.05
N ILE A 194 -1.65 -19.22 13.89
CA ILE A 194 -2.19 -17.88 13.72
C ILE A 194 -3.51 -18.05 12.96
N SER A 195 -4.57 -17.42 13.44
CA SER A 195 -5.88 -17.43 12.78
C SER A 195 -6.38 -16.00 12.66
N LEU A 196 -6.81 -15.62 11.46
CA LEU A 196 -7.42 -14.33 11.15
C LEU A 196 -8.78 -14.57 10.53
N ASP A 197 -9.78 -13.84 11.01
CA ASP A 197 -11.16 -13.87 10.54
C ASP A 197 -11.54 -12.59 9.78
N ALA A 198 -12.77 -12.58 9.26
CA ALA A 198 -13.35 -11.45 8.52
C ALA A 198 -12.45 -10.95 7.37
N LEU A 199 -11.72 -11.85 6.72
CA LEU A 199 -10.84 -11.50 5.63
C LEU A 199 -11.61 -11.36 4.32
N THR A 200 -11.20 -10.38 3.53
CA THR A 200 -11.63 -10.21 2.14
C THR A 200 -10.50 -10.58 1.19
N CYS A 201 -10.81 -11.33 0.14
CA CYS A 201 -9.86 -11.64 -0.93
C CYS A 201 -9.66 -10.42 -1.83
N ILE A 202 -8.46 -9.83 -1.82
CA ILE A 202 -8.12 -8.58 -2.52
C ILE A 202 -7.52 -8.84 -3.90
N SER A 203 -6.77 -9.94 -4.03
CA SER A 203 -6.15 -10.41 -5.27
C SER A 203 -6.09 -11.94 -5.29
N THR A 204 -6.23 -12.52 -6.48
CA THR A 204 -6.17 -13.97 -6.75
C THR A 204 -5.13 -14.30 -7.83
N SER A 205 -4.10 -13.45 -7.97
CA SER A 205 -3.01 -13.57 -8.96
C SER A 205 -1.95 -14.59 -8.52
N ASP A 206 -0.72 -14.46 -9.04
CA ASP A 206 0.46 -15.28 -8.67
C ASP A 206 0.69 -15.36 -7.15
N GLU A 207 0.39 -14.27 -6.45
CA GLU A 207 0.17 -14.24 -5.01
C GLU A 207 -1.27 -13.85 -4.72
N ALA A 208 -1.92 -14.58 -3.80
CA ALA A 208 -3.25 -14.25 -3.32
C ALA A 208 -3.15 -13.43 -2.04
N LEU A 209 -3.82 -12.29 -2.01
CA LEU A 209 -3.82 -11.38 -0.87
C LEU A 209 -5.19 -11.35 -0.22
N PHE A 210 -5.21 -11.57 1.09
CA PHE A 210 -6.40 -11.49 1.93
C PHE A 210 -6.16 -10.42 2.97
N LEU A 211 -7.05 -9.46 3.11
CA LEU A 211 -6.95 -8.39 4.11
C LEU A 211 -8.23 -8.31 4.92
N ARG A 212 -8.11 -8.03 6.21
CA ARG A 212 -9.24 -7.57 7.02
C ARG A 212 -9.47 -6.11 6.67
N LEU A 213 -10.63 -5.84 6.08
CA LEU A 213 -11.08 -4.48 5.78
C LEU A 213 -11.83 -3.99 7.01
N ASP A 214 -11.53 -2.80 7.49
CA ASP A 214 -12.35 -2.18 8.53
C ASP A 214 -13.65 -1.68 7.89
N ASP A 215 -14.78 -2.03 8.50
CA ASP A 215 -16.12 -1.58 8.12
C ASP A 215 -16.38 -0.11 8.51
#